data_AF-A0A1B8CRI5-F1
#
_entry.id   AF-A0A1B8CRI5-F1
#
_cell.length_a   1.000
_cell.length_b   1.000
_cell.length_c   1.000
_cell.angle_alpha   90.00
_cell.angle_beta   90.00
_cell.angle_gamma   90.00
#
_symmetry.space_group_name_H-M   'P 1'
#
loop_
_entity.id
_entity.type
_entity.pdbx_description
1 polymer ?
#
loop_
_entity_poly.entity_id
_entity_poly.type
_entity_poly.pdbx_seq_one_letter_code
_entity_poly.pdbx_strand_id
1 'polypeptide(L)'
;MSNPLDTDAGSELFSSYEAELKLVQADLNQKLDQIPELSGEPRKAAISQAERALEEANELLDQMRLEKSNIPSAARTKINQRFRNHETDTDSAKRRLANLSNDRAALFGARYADDPSGGDVQLEQRQQLLSGTERLDRSTQRLRDSQRLANETEDIGASTLADLHRQRNVIDHTHETLLQSEGYVDRSVKTLKGMARRMATNKIITIAIITVLVLLILAVIVSKFR
;
A
#
# COMPACT_ATOMS: atom_id res chain seq x y z
N MET A 1 22.78 4.29 12.74
CA MET A 1 21.63 5.21 12.74
C MET A 1 20.93 5.00 11.40
N SER A 2 19.70 4.49 11.41
CA SER A 2 18.93 4.25 10.18
C SER A 2 18.53 5.59 9.55
N ASN A 3 18.77 5.74 8.25
CA ASN A 3 18.46 6.94 7.49
C ASN A 3 16.93 7.11 7.41
N PRO A 4 16.36 8.29 7.73
CA PRO A 4 14.91 8.51 7.63
C PRO A 4 14.35 8.31 6.20
N LEU A 5 15.19 8.39 5.17
CA LEU A 5 14.82 8.07 3.79
C LEU A 5 14.62 6.56 3.57
N ASP A 6 15.39 5.70 4.23
CA ASP A 6 15.23 4.24 4.11
C ASP A 6 13.94 3.77 4.80
N THR A 7 13.46 4.53 5.77
CA THR A 7 12.25 4.20 6.54
C THR A 7 10.96 4.46 5.78
N ASP A 8 10.95 5.45 4.89
CA ASP A 8 9.81 5.73 4.01
C ASP A 8 9.78 4.76 2.82
N ALA A 9 10.94 4.47 2.22
CA ALA A 9 11.07 3.55 1.09
C ALA A 9 10.53 2.14 1.42
N GLY A 10 10.83 1.59 2.60
CA GLY A 10 10.30 0.29 3.03
C GLY A 10 8.78 0.29 3.27
N SER A 11 8.20 1.45 3.61
CA SER A 11 6.75 1.62 3.77
C SER A 11 6.04 1.78 2.42
N GLU A 12 6.67 2.46 1.47
CA GLU A 12 6.17 2.62 0.10
C GLU A 12 6.12 1.28 -0.65
N LEU A 13 7.20 0.49 -0.60
CA LEU A 13 7.26 -0.84 -1.22
C LEU A 13 6.24 -1.80 -0.60
N PHE A 14 6.09 -1.79 0.73
CA PHE A 14 5.04 -2.57 1.38
C PHE A 14 3.65 -2.17 0.87
N SER A 15 3.41 -0.86 0.70
CA SER A 15 2.12 -0.34 0.24
C SER A 15 1.84 -0.70 -1.23
N SER A 16 2.87 -0.73 -2.09
CA SER A 16 2.71 -1.16 -3.49
C SER A 16 2.38 -2.65 -3.59
N TYR A 17 3.12 -3.50 -2.88
CA TYR A 17 2.84 -4.95 -2.85
C TYR A 17 1.46 -5.23 -2.25
N GLU A 18 1.04 -4.46 -1.25
CA GLU A 18 -0.30 -4.60 -0.69
C GLU A 18 -1.41 -4.21 -1.67
N ALA A 19 -1.20 -3.16 -2.48
CA ALA A 19 -2.16 -2.78 -3.50
C ALA A 19 -2.28 -3.86 -4.58
N GLU A 20 -1.16 -4.45 -5.00
CA GLU A 20 -1.12 -5.57 -5.94
C GLU A 20 -1.79 -6.81 -5.37
N LEU A 21 -1.50 -7.16 -4.11
CA LEU A 21 -2.12 -8.29 -3.43
C LEU A 21 -3.64 -8.16 -3.38
N LYS A 22 -4.16 -6.96 -3.12
CA LYS A 22 -5.62 -6.71 -3.12
C LYS A 22 -6.26 -6.96 -4.47
N LEU A 23 -5.59 -6.60 -5.57
CA LEU A 23 -6.07 -6.86 -6.93
C LEU A 23 -6.12 -8.36 -7.21
N VAL A 24 -5.05 -9.08 -6.87
CA VAL A 24 -4.97 -10.54 -7.05
C VAL A 24 -5.99 -11.27 -6.17
N GLN A 25 -6.18 -10.83 -4.92
CA GLN A 25 -7.20 -11.39 -4.02
C GLN A 25 -8.62 -11.16 -4.56
N ALA A 26 -8.91 -10.00 -5.14
CA ALA A 26 -10.21 -9.73 -5.75
C ALA A 26 -10.48 -10.65 -6.94
N ASP A 27 -9.50 -10.82 -7.83
CA ASP A 27 -9.57 -11.74 -8.98
C ASP A 27 -9.69 -13.20 -8.54
N LEU A 28 -8.91 -13.63 -7.53
CA LEU A 28 -9.01 -14.97 -6.93
C LEU A 28 -10.41 -15.22 -6.37
N ASN A 29 -10.95 -14.29 -5.57
CA ASN A 29 -12.28 -14.43 -4.99
C ASN A 29 -13.38 -14.50 -6.07
N GLN A 30 -13.29 -13.67 -7.11
CA GLN A 30 -14.19 -13.73 -8.26
C GLN A 30 -14.16 -15.11 -8.94
N LYS A 31 -12.97 -15.68 -9.17
CA LYS A 31 -12.83 -17.03 -9.75
C LYS A 31 -13.42 -18.10 -8.82
N LEU A 32 -13.18 -18.02 -7.51
CA LEU A 32 -13.72 -18.95 -6.50
C LEU A 32 -15.25 -18.92 -6.42
N ASP A 33 -15.87 -17.77 -6.70
CA ASP A 33 -17.31 -17.62 -6.76
C ASP A 33 -17.92 -18.22 -8.04
N GLN A 34 -17.19 -18.19 -9.16
CA GLN A 34 -17.62 -18.73 -10.46
C GLN A 34 -17.46 -20.24 -10.59
N ILE A 35 -16.42 -20.85 -10.00
CA ILE A 35 -16.13 -22.30 -10.12
C ILE A 35 -17.34 -23.22 -9.84
N PRO A 36 -18.19 -22.97 -8.81
CA PRO A 36 -19.36 -23.80 -8.55
C PRO A 36 -20.42 -23.82 -9.67
N GLU A 37 -20.44 -22.81 -10.54
CA GLU A 37 -21.41 -22.69 -11.64
C GLU A 37 -20.92 -23.37 -12.93
N LEU A 38 -19.63 -23.72 -12.97
CA LEU A 38 -18.99 -24.38 -14.10
C LEU A 38 -18.95 -25.89 -13.92
N SER A 39 -18.95 -26.64 -15.02
CA SER A 39 -18.82 -28.10 -15.01
C SER A 39 -17.86 -28.57 -16.10
N GLY A 40 -17.15 -29.69 -15.88
CA GLY A 40 -16.26 -30.28 -16.87
C GLY A 40 -15.02 -29.43 -17.18
N GLU A 41 -14.69 -29.28 -18.47
CA GLU A 41 -13.49 -28.57 -18.94
C GLU A 41 -13.39 -27.09 -18.51
N PRO A 42 -14.43 -26.24 -18.65
CA PRO A 42 -14.35 -24.85 -18.19
C PRO A 42 -14.14 -24.75 -16.66
N ARG A 43 -14.70 -25.68 -15.88
CA ARG A 43 -14.47 -25.75 -14.43
C ARG A 43 -13.01 -26.05 -14.12
N LYS A 44 -12.42 -27.03 -14.81
CA LYS A 44 -11.02 -27.39 -14.66
C LYS A 44 -10.10 -26.23 -15.03
N ALA A 45 -10.40 -25.49 -16.09
CA ALA A 45 -9.66 -24.29 -16.48
C ALA A 45 -9.76 -23.19 -15.41
N ALA A 46 -10.95 -22.92 -14.88
CA ALA A 46 -11.17 -21.92 -13.82
C ALA A 46 -10.43 -22.29 -12.52
N ILE A 47 -10.42 -23.57 -12.13
CA ILE A 47 -9.64 -24.05 -10.98
C ILE A 47 -8.15 -23.79 -11.20
N SER A 48 -7.60 -24.15 -12.36
CA SER A 48 -6.19 -23.92 -12.66
C SER A 48 -5.82 -22.43 -12.67
N GLN A 49 -6.72 -21.56 -13.16
CA GLN A 49 -6.51 -20.11 -13.11
C GLN A 49 -6.58 -19.56 -11.68
N ALA A 50 -7.43 -20.12 -10.82
CA ALA A 50 -7.49 -19.76 -9.41
C ALA A 50 -6.26 -20.25 -8.64
N GLU A 51 -5.72 -21.43 -8.98
CA GLU A 51 -4.45 -21.94 -8.41
C GLU A 51 -3.29 -20.99 -8.72
N ARG A 52 -3.18 -20.50 -9.95
CA ARG A 52 -2.15 -19.52 -10.34
C ARG A 52 -2.28 -18.18 -9.60
N ALA A 53 -3.50 -17.65 -9.50
CA ALA A 53 -3.75 -16.41 -8.76
C ALA A 53 -3.44 -16.58 -7.26
N LEU A 54 -3.71 -17.77 -6.69
CA LEU A 54 -3.33 -18.08 -5.32
C LEU A 54 -1.80 -18.15 -5.15
N GLU A 55 -1.07 -18.71 -6.10
CA GLU A 55 0.39 -18.75 -6.08
C GLU A 55 0.97 -17.33 -6.11
N GLU A 56 0.49 -16.48 -7.01
CA GLU A 56 0.85 -15.06 -7.11
C GLU A 56 0.55 -14.30 -5.79
N ALA A 57 -0.62 -14.55 -5.18
CA ALA A 57 -0.95 -13.96 -3.88
C ALA A 57 0.01 -14.38 -2.75
N ASN A 58 0.49 -15.63 -2.77
CA ASN A 58 1.48 -16.10 -1.80
C ASN A 58 2.86 -15.47 -2.05
N GLU A 59 3.28 -15.30 -3.30
CA GLU A 59 4.53 -14.62 -3.65
C GLU A 59 4.53 -13.17 -3.15
N LEU A 60 3.42 -12.45 -3.34
CA LEU A 60 3.24 -11.08 -2.83
C LEU A 60 3.27 -11.02 -1.30
N LEU A 61 2.64 -11.98 -0.60
CA LEU A 61 2.75 -12.09 0.85
C LEU A 61 4.19 -12.33 1.31
N ASP A 62 4.96 -13.14 0.60
CA ASP A 62 6.37 -13.36 0.92
C ASP A 62 7.21 -12.09 0.71
N GLN A 63 6.97 -11.34 -0.37
CA GLN A 63 7.61 -10.04 -0.59
C GLN A 63 7.25 -9.02 0.50
N MET A 64 5.97 -8.91 0.86
CA MET A 64 5.50 -8.07 1.97
C MET A 64 6.12 -8.48 3.31
N ARG A 65 6.35 -9.77 3.53
CA ARG A 65 7.00 -10.29 4.74
C ARG A 65 8.48 -9.92 4.82
N LEU A 66 9.17 -9.86 3.69
CA LEU A 66 10.55 -9.37 3.62
C LEU A 66 10.59 -7.88 3.93
N GLU A 67 9.73 -7.08 3.29
CA GLU A 67 9.74 -5.62 3.49
C GLU A 67 9.34 -5.18 4.89
N LYS A 68 8.36 -5.85 5.53
CA LYS A 68 7.97 -5.48 6.90
C LYS A 68 9.12 -5.58 7.91
N SER A 69 10.13 -6.41 7.64
CA SER A 69 11.30 -6.56 8.50
C SER A 69 12.19 -5.31 8.49
N ASN A 70 12.18 -4.57 7.38
CA ASN A 70 12.93 -3.33 7.17
C ASN A 70 12.24 -2.09 7.79
N ILE A 71 10.98 -2.22 8.23
CA ILE A 71 10.19 -1.09 8.74
C ILE A 71 10.52 -0.78 10.21
N PRO A 72 10.69 0.51 10.60
CA PRO A 72 10.92 0.93 11.99
C PRO A 72 9.81 0.52 12.97
N SER A 73 10.16 0.38 14.24
CA SER A 73 9.24 -0.13 15.28
C SER A 73 7.97 0.72 15.46
N ALA A 74 8.02 2.03 15.19
CA ALA A 74 6.90 2.95 15.37
C ALA A 74 5.69 2.63 14.47
N ALA A 75 5.89 2.16 13.24
CA ALA A 75 4.82 1.80 12.30
C ALA A 75 4.51 0.28 12.30
N ARG A 76 5.39 -0.53 12.89
CA ARG A 76 5.40 -1.99 12.78
C ARG A 76 4.13 -2.67 13.32
N THR A 77 3.49 -2.14 14.36
CA THR A 77 2.29 -2.75 14.95
C THR A 77 1.11 -2.76 13.99
N LYS A 78 0.80 -1.61 13.36
CA LYS A 78 -0.31 -1.50 12.41
C LYS A 78 -0.07 -2.35 11.16
N ILE A 79 1.16 -2.35 10.65
CA ILE A 79 1.55 -3.09 9.46
C ILE A 79 1.49 -4.60 9.71
N ASN A 80 1.96 -5.07 10.87
CA ASN A 80 1.84 -6.48 11.24
C ASN A 80 0.38 -6.94 11.35
N GLN A 81 -0.51 -6.09 11.84
CA GLN A 81 -1.94 -6.41 11.90
C GLN A 81 -2.52 -6.56 10.49
N ARG A 82 -2.29 -5.58 9.60
CA ARG A 82 -2.73 -5.64 8.20
C ARG A 82 -2.19 -6.88 7.50
N PHE A 83 -0.89 -7.16 7.65
CA PHE A 83 -0.26 -8.35 7.07
C PHE A 83 -0.93 -9.65 7.51
N ARG A 84 -1.23 -9.80 8.81
CA ARG A 84 -1.90 -11.00 9.35
C ARG A 84 -3.32 -11.17 8.80
N ASN A 85 -4.03 -10.07 8.58
CA ASN A 85 -5.36 -10.12 7.97
C ASN A 85 -5.25 -10.69 6.55
N HIS A 86 -4.35 -10.13 5.73
CA HIS A 86 -4.09 -10.62 4.38
C HIS A 86 -3.66 -12.09 4.33
N GLU A 87 -2.79 -12.50 5.25
CA GLU A 87 -2.37 -13.91 5.41
C GLU A 87 -3.58 -14.82 5.71
N THR A 88 -4.48 -14.40 6.60
CA THR A 88 -5.68 -15.15 6.96
C THR A 88 -6.68 -15.24 5.79
N ASP A 89 -6.83 -14.16 5.03
CA ASP A 89 -7.72 -14.10 3.88
C ASP A 89 -7.24 -15.02 2.74
N THR A 90 -5.93 -14.98 2.45
CA THR A 90 -5.31 -15.88 1.46
C THR A 90 -5.40 -17.35 1.89
N ASP A 91 -5.20 -17.66 3.18
CA ASP A 91 -5.37 -19.02 3.72
C ASP A 91 -6.83 -19.51 3.61
N SER A 92 -7.79 -18.61 3.80
CA SER A 92 -9.21 -18.91 3.65
C SER A 92 -9.56 -19.21 2.18
N ALA A 93 -9.03 -18.40 1.25
CA ALA A 93 -9.17 -18.63 -0.19
C ALA A 93 -8.53 -19.95 -0.62
N LYS A 94 -7.35 -20.29 -0.10
CA LYS A 94 -6.66 -21.57 -0.32
C LYS A 94 -7.50 -22.77 0.09
N ARG A 95 -8.09 -22.74 1.30
CA ARG A 95 -8.97 -23.82 1.78
C ARG A 95 -10.21 -23.96 0.91
N ARG A 96 -10.80 -22.83 0.51
CA ARG A 96 -11.96 -22.80 -0.38
C ARG A 96 -11.64 -23.40 -1.75
N LEU A 97 -10.51 -23.05 -2.34
CA LEU A 97 -10.04 -23.61 -3.60
C LEU A 97 -9.82 -25.12 -3.50
N ALA A 98 -9.17 -25.59 -2.43
CA ALA A 98 -8.95 -27.01 -2.19
C ALA A 98 -10.27 -27.80 -2.13
N ASN A 99 -11.27 -27.28 -1.42
CA ASN A 99 -12.59 -27.90 -1.36
C ASN A 99 -13.27 -27.97 -2.73
N LEU A 100 -13.18 -26.90 -3.54
CA LEU A 100 -13.75 -26.88 -4.88
C LEU A 100 -13.01 -27.82 -5.84
N SER A 101 -11.69 -27.92 -5.72
CA SER A 101 -10.86 -28.82 -6.52
C SER A 101 -11.12 -30.30 -6.21
N ASN A 102 -11.40 -30.63 -4.95
CA ASN A 102 -11.69 -32.01 -4.52
C ASN A 102 -13.08 -32.53 -4.91
N ASP A 103 -13.97 -31.67 -5.43
CA ASP A 103 -15.31 -32.08 -5.88
C ASP A 103 -15.25 -32.82 -7.24
N ARG A 104 -14.90 -34.10 -7.16
CA ARG A 104 -14.63 -35.00 -8.29
C ARG A 104 -15.87 -35.22 -9.18
N ALA A 105 -17.06 -35.22 -8.61
CA ALA A 105 -18.32 -35.43 -9.33
C ALA A 105 -18.64 -34.24 -10.26
N ALA A 106 -18.40 -33.01 -9.80
CA ALA A 106 -18.55 -31.80 -10.61
C ALA A 106 -17.44 -31.64 -11.67
N LEU A 107 -16.26 -32.22 -11.43
CA LEU A 107 -15.10 -32.17 -12.31
C LEU A 107 -15.25 -33.03 -13.58
N PHE A 108 -15.87 -34.20 -13.47
CA PHE A 108 -16.03 -35.13 -14.60
C PHE A 108 -17.39 -35.03 -15.31
N GLY A 109 -18.35 -34.29 -14.73
CA GLY A 109 -19.74 -34.30 -15.17
C GLY A 109 -20.36 -35.68 -14.94
N ALA A 110 -21.67 -35.74 -14.75
CA ALA A 110 -22.41 -36.98 -14.52
C ALA A 110 -22.47 -37.90 -15.76
N ARG A 111 -21.32 -38.28 -16.34
CA ARG A 111 -21.21 -39.17 -17.50
C ARG A 111 -21.10 -40.66 -17.13
N TYR A 112 -21.20 -41.03 -15.86
CA TYR A 112 -21.02 -42.42 -15.39
C TYR A 112 -22.04 -42.88 -14.32
N ALA A 113 -23.25 -42.34 -14.34
CA ALA A 113 -24.37 -42.93 -13.59
C ALA A 113 -25.45 -43.34 -14.58
N ASP A 114 -25.16 -44.36 -15.38
CA ASP A 114 -26.15 -45.14 -16.11
C ASP A 114 -26.50 -46.34 -15.21
N ASP A 115 -27.66 -46.28 -14.54
CA ASP A 115 -28.32 -47.46 -13.97
C ASP A 115 -29.82 -47.38 -14.30
N PRO A 116 -30.42 -48.41 -14.92
CA PRO A 116 -31.75 -48.34 -15.48
C PRO A 116 -32.79 -48.86 -14.47
N SER A 117 -33.57 -47.97 -13.85
CA SER A 117 -34.83 -48.40 -13.23
C SER A 117 -35.92 -47.34 -13.34
N GLY A 118 -36.89 -47.62 -14.22
CA GLY A 118 -38.04 -46.77 -14.53
C GLY A 118 -39.12 -46.72 -13.45
N GLY A 119 -38.72 -46.52 -12.18
CA GLY A 119 -39.65 -46.39 -11.04
C GLY A 119 -39.75 -44.99 -10.44
N ASP A 120 -38.87 -44.05 -10.80
CA ASP A 120 -38.49 -42.97 -9.86
C ASP A 120 -38.92 -41.55 -10.26
N VAL A 121 -39.74 -41.37 -11.30
CA VAL A 121 -40.11 -40.03 -11.83
C VAL A 121 -40.71 -39.11 -10.75
N GLN A 122 -41.44 -39.65 -9.78
CA GLN A 122 -42.06 -38.88 -8.70
C GLN A 122 -41.10 -38.59 -7.53
N LEU A 123 -40.12 -39.46 -7.29
CA LEU A 123 -39.04 -39.23 -6.31
C LEU A 123 -38.03 -38.21 -6.86
N GLU A 124 -37.72 -38.31 -8.15
CA GLU A 124 -36.84 -37.42 -8.91
C GLU A 124 -37.42 -35.99 -8.95
N GLN A 125 -38.73 -35.84 -9.20
CA GLN A 125 -39.41 -34.54 -9.11
C GLN A 125 -39.32 -33.92 -7.71
N ARG A 126 -39.45 -34.75 -6.65
CA ARG A 126 -39.37 -34.28 -5.26
C ARG A 126 -37.94 -33.88 -4.88
N GLN A 127 -36.94 -34.64 -5.34
CA GLN A 127 -35.53 -34.29 -5.22
C GLN A 127 -35.19 -33.01 -5.99
N GLN A 128 -35.79 -32.80 -7.15
CA GLN A 128 -35.59 -31.60 -7.96
C GLN A 128 -36.19 -30.35 -7.28
N LEU A 129 -37.36 -30.47 -6.62
CA LEU A 129 -37.95 -29.38 -5.84
C LEU A 129 -37.17 -29.08 -4.55
N LEU A 130 -36.68 -30.11 -3.85
CA LEU A 130 -35.82 -29.96 -2.68
C LEU A 130 -34.49 -29.27 -3.05
N SER A 131 -33.84 -29.73 -4.13
CA SER A 131 -32.60 -29.10 -4.61
C SER A 131 -32.82 -27.69 -5.16
N GLY A 132 -33.99 -27.40 -5.75
CA GLY A 132 -34.40 -26.05 -6.12
C GLY A 132 -34.53 -25.12 -4.92
N THR A 133 -35.14 -25.61 -3.83
CA THR A 133 -35.29 -24.85 -2.57
C THR A 133 -33.92 -24.61 -1.91
N GLU A 134 -33.07 -25.62 -1.86
CA GLU A 134 -31.73 -25.52 -1.27
C GLU A 134 -30.80 -24.57 -2.06
N ARG A 135 -30.94 -24.56 -3.39
CA ARG A 135 -30.25 -23.60 -4.27
C ARG A 135 -30.73 -22.17 -4.02
N LEU A 136 -32.03 -21.97 -3.87
CA LEU A 136 -32.62 -20.67 -3.55
C LEU A 136 -32.16 -20.13 -2.20
N ASP A 137 -32.11 -21.00 -1.18
CA ASP A 137 -31.67 -20.62 0.16
C ASP A 137 -30.17 -20.24 0.16
N ARG A 138 -29.33 -21.03 -0.51
CA ARG A 138 -27.92 -20.68 -0.74
C ARG A 138 -27.74 -19.37 -1.52
N SER A 139 -28.53 -19.15 -2.56
CA SER A 139 -28.48 -17.89 -3.32
C SER A 139 -28.89 -16.69 -2.47
N THR A 140 -29.92 -16.85 -1.64
CA THR A 140 -30.38 -15.81 -0.70
C THR A 140 -29.30 -15.50 0.33
N GLN A 141 -28.64 -16.52 0.88
CA GLN A 141 -27.53 -16.33 1.82
C GLN A 141 -26.36 -15.62 1.16
N ARG A 142 -25.98 -16.01 -0.07
CA ARG A 142 -24.93 -15.33 -0.85
C ARG A 142 -25.27 -13.87 -1.10
N LEU A 143 -26.51 -13.55 -1.48
CA LEU A 143 -26.92 -12.15 -1.68
C LEU A 143 -26.81 -11.32 -0.40
N ARG A 144 -27.17 -11.89 0.75
CA ARG A 144 -26.99 -11.22 2.05
C ARG A 144 -25.52 -10.99 2.38
N ASP A 145 -24.67 -11.98 2.12
CA ASP A 145 -23.23 -11.88 2.34
C ASP A 145 -22.60 -10.85 1.38
N SER A 146 -23.00 -10.83 0.10
CA SER A 146 -22.58 -9.82 -0.88
C SER A 146 -23.02 -8.42 -0.48
N GLN A 147 -24.24 -8.24 0.02
CA GLN A 147 -24.70 -6.94 0.52
C GLN A 147 -23.86 -6.48 1.73
N ARG A 148 -23.56 -7.39 2.65
CA ARG A 148 -22.71 -7.06 3.81
C ARG A 148 -21.30 -6.66 3.37
N LEU A 149 -20.70 -7.42 2.45
CA LEU A 149 -19.38 -7.12 1.90
C LEU A 149 -19.37 -5.79 1.13
N ALA A 150 -20.44 -5.50 0.38
CA ALA A 150 -20.58 -4.23 -0.34
C ALA A 150 -20.63 -3.04 0.65
N ASN A 151 -21.39 -3.16 1.74
CA ASN A 151 -21.44 -2.13 2.78
C ASN A 151 -20.08 -1.95 3.48
N GLU A 152 -19.38 -3.04 3.79
CA GLU A 152 -18.03 -2.98 4.37
C GLU A 152 -17.03 -2.33 3.39
N THR A 153 -17.17 -2.61 2.10
CA THR A 153 -16.37 -1.98 1.04
C THR A 153 -16.68 -0.49 0.92
N GLU A 154 -17.94 -0.09 1.06
CA GLU A 154 -18.35 1.32 1.11
C GLU A 154 -17.73 2.05 2.30
N ASP A 155 -17.73 1.44 3.49
CA ASP A 155 -17.10 1.99 4.70
C ASP A 155 -15.57 2.15 4.52
N ILE A 156 -14.91 1.16 3.91
CA ILE A 156 -13.49 1.24 3.56
C ILE A 156 -13.24 2.36 2.54
N GLY A 157 -14.10 2.48 1.53
CA GLY A 157 -14.03 3.55 0.53
C GLY A 157 -14.18 4.94 1.17
N ALA A 158 -15.16 5.10 2.06
CA ALA A 158 -15.39 6.34 2.80
C ALA A 158 -14.20 6.71 3.69
N SER A 159 -13.63 5.74 4.42
CA SER A 159 -12.43 6.00 5.25
C SER A 159 -11.21 6.35 4.39
N THR A 160 -11.03 5.69 3.24
CA THR A 160 -9.95 6.00 2.28
C THR A 160 -10.09 7.42 1.74
N LEU A 161 -11.30 7.84 1.36
CA LEU A 161 -11.55 9.22 0.91
C LEU A 161 -11.27 10.25 2.02
N ALA A 162 -11.63 9.94 3.27
CA ALA A 162 -11.31 10.80 4.41
C ALA A 162 -9.80 10.92 4.66
N ASP A 163 -9.06 9.82 4.52
CA ASP A 163 -7.60 9.80 4.64
C ASP A 163 -6.93 10.57 3.50
N LEU A 164 -7.38 10.40 2.25
CA LEU A 164 -6.91 11.18 1.10
C LEU A 164 -7.16 12.68 1.30
N HIS A 165 -8.32 13.05 1.84
CA HIS A 165 -8.62 14.44 2.18
C HIS A 165 -7.67 14.98 3.26
N ARG A 166 -7.39 14.19 4.31
CA ARG A 166 -6.39 14.55 5.33
C ARG A 166 -4.99 14.68 4.74
N GLN A 167 -4.57 13.76 3.87
CA GLN A 167 -3.26 13.81 3.20
C GLN A 167 -3.14 15.06 2.32
N ARG A 168 -4.19 15.42 1.57
CA ARG A 168 -4.24 16.67 0.81
C ARG A 168 -4.01 17.88 1.72
N ASN A 169 -4.71 17.95 2.86
CA ASN A 169 -4.52 19.04 3.81
C ASN A 169 -3.08 19.10 4.32
N VAL A 170 -2.44 17.96 4.58
CA VAL A 170 -1.01 17.91 4.95
C VAL A 170 -0.11 18.46 3.85
N ILE A 171 -0.34 18.06 2.58
CA ILE A 171 0.42 18.57 1.42
C ILE A 171 0.24 20.08 1.26
N ASP A 172 -0.99 20.59 1.40
CA ASP A 172 -1.27 22.02 1.29
C ASP A 172 -0.53 22.80 2.41
N HIS A 173 -0.51 22.28 3.64
CA HIS A 173 0.21 22.89 4.76
C HIS A 173 1.73 22.83 4.61
N THR A 174 2.29 21.72 4.10
CA THR A 174 3.74 21.62 3.86
C THR A 174 4.17 22.57 2.75
N HIS A 175 3.37 22.69 1.69
CA HIS A 175 3.62 23.64 0.60
C HIS A 175 3.60 25.10 1.10
N GLU A 176 2.60 25.49 1.91
CA GLU A 176 2.55 26.82 2.52
C GLU A 176 3.75 27.08 3.44
N THR A 177 4.13 26.10 4.25
CA THR A 177 5.29 26.19 5.15
C THR A 177 6.60 26.35 4.36
N LEU A 178 6.76 25.64 3.24
CA LEU A 178 7.92 25.76 2.37
C LEU A 178 8.00 27.16 1.73
N LEU A 179 6.88 27.69 1.22
CA LEU A 179 6.83 29.06 0.69
C LEU A 179 7.18 30.11 1.74
N GLN A 180 6.73 29.96 2.98
CA GLN A 180 7.13 30.84 4.08
C GLN A 180 8.61 30.70 4.42
N SER A 181 9.14 29.47 4.41
CA SER A 181 10.56 29.18 4.68
C SER A 181 11.49 29.86 3.67
N GLU A 182 11.15 29.85 2.37
CA GLU A 182 11.90 30.57 1.34
C GLU A 182 12.02 32.08 1.65
N GLY A 183 10.95 32.69 2.18
CA GLY A 183 10.96 34.10 2.60
C GLY A 183 11.90 34.38 3.78
N TYR A 184 11.99 33.48 4.76
CA TYR A 184 12.90 33.63 5.90
C TYR A 184 14.37 33.39 5.51
N VAL A 185 14.62 32.48 4.58
CA VAL A 185 15.96 32.23 4.03
C VAL A 185 16.47 33.46 3.29
N ASP A 186 15.68 34.06 2.39
CA ASP A 186 16.10 35.26 1.66
C ASP A 186 16.38 36.45 2.61
N ARG A 187 15.53 36.64 3.63
CA ARG A 187 15.74 37.67 4.64
C ARG A 187 17.02 37.44 5.46
N SER A 188 17.31 36.18 5.79
CA SER A 188 18.52 35.78 6.53
C SER A 188 19.78 35.96 5.68
N VAL A 189 19.74 35.65 4.38
CA VAL A 189 20.85 35.90 3.45
C VAL A 189 21.10 37.41 3.30
N LYS A 190 20.04 38.22 3.23
CA LYS A 190 20.14 39.68 3.14
C LYS A 190 20.76 40.30 4.39
N THR A 191 20.39 39.85 5.59
CA THR A 191 20.98 40.34 6.84
C THR A 191 22.44 39.90 6.98
N LEU A 192 22.76 38.64 6.67
CA LEU A 192 24.12 38.12 6.66
C LEU A 192 25.03 38.89 5.68
N LYS A 193 24.55 39.16 4.46
CA LYS A 193 25.28 39.97 3.47
C LYS A 193 25.52 41.40 3.96
N GLY A 194 24.55 41.98 4.68
CA GLY A 194 24.69 43.27 5.36
C GLY A 194 25.77 43.27 6.44
N MET A 195 25.81 42.24 7.28
CA MET A 195 26.85 42.06 8.31
C MET A 195 28.23 41.85 7.69
N ALA A 196 28.34 41.02 6.65
CA ALA A 196 29.58 40.76 5.94
C ALA A 196 30.16 42.03 5.31
N ARG A 197 29.31 42.87 4.69
CA ARG A 197 29.76 44.16 4.12
C ARG A 197 30.28 45.10 5.22
N ARG A 198 29.56 45.25 6.33
CA ARG A 198 30.00 46.07 7.48
C ARG A 198 31.34 45.57 8.04
N MET A 199 31.49 44.26 8.17
CA MET A 199 32.73 43.63 8.63
C MET A 199 33.91 43.92 7.68
N ALA A 200 33.69 43.81 6.37
CA ALA A 200 34.71 44.12 5.37
C ALA A 200 35.12 45.61 5.43
N THR A 201 34.14 46.53 5.50
CA THR A 201 34.41 47.96 5.65
C THR A 201 35.21 48.27 6.90
N ASN A 202 34.83 47.69 8.04
CA ASN A 202 35.57 47.87 9.29
C ASN A 202 37.01 47.35 9.18
N LYS A 203 37.22 46.17 8.57
CA LYS A 203 38.58 45.64 8.31
C LYS A 203 39.42 46.58 7.45
N ILE A 204 38.85 47.13 6.37
CA ILE A 204 39.55 48.07 5.48
C ILE A 204 39.93 49.34 6.23
N ILE A 205 39.02 49.91 7.02
CA ILE A 205 39.27 51.11 7.84
C ILE A 205 40.42 50.84 8.83
N THR A 206 40.39 49.71 9.54
CA THR A 206 41.46 49.34 10.48
C THR A 206 42.82 49.22 9.79
N ILE A 207 42.88 48.56 8.62
CA ILE A 207 44.14 48.44 7.85
C ILE A 207 44.63 49.84 7.42
N ALA A 208 43.74 50.72 6.95
CA ALA A 208 44.10 52.07 6.54
C ALA A 208 44.65 52.93 7.70
N ILE A 209 44.07 52.81 8.91
CA ILE A 209 44.58 53.52 10.10
C ILE A 209 45.99 53.03 10.46
N ILE A 210 46.20 51.70 10.45
CA ILE A 210 47.52 51.11 10.75
C ILE A 210 48.57 51.57 9.73
N THR A 211 48.26 51.57 8.44
CA THR A 211 49.21 52.01 7.40
C THR A 211 49.57 53.48 7.55
N VAL A 212 48.61 54.35 7.83
CA VAL A 212 48.86 55.78 8.08
C VAL A 212 49.75 55.99 9.32
N LEU A 213 49.50 55.27 10.41
CA LEU A 213 50.33 55.34 11.62
C LEU A 213 51.78 54.91 11.34
N VAL A 214 51.98 53.82 10.60
CA VAL A 214 53.32 53.35 10.24
C VAL A 214 54.05 54.38 9.36
N LEU A 215 53.36 54.97 8.37
CA LEU A 215 53.95 56.02 7.53
C LEU A 215 54.34 57.27 8.33
N LEU A 216 53.50 57.70 9.29
CA LEU A 216 53.84 58.82 10.18
C LEU A 216 55.07 58.51 11.04
N ILE A 217 55.15 57.32 11.61
CA ILE A 217 56.32 56.89 12.39
C ILE A 217 57.59 56.92 11.52
N LEU A 218 57.53 56.36 10.31
CA LEU A 218 58.65 56.39 9.37
C LEU A 218 59.05 57.82 8.98
N ALA A 219 58.07 58.69 8.72
CA ALA A 219 58.32 60.10 8.39
C ALA A 219 59.02 60.84 9.53
N VAL A 220 58.60 60.63 10.79
CA VAL A 220 59.23 61.21 11.97
C VAL A 220 60.67 60.70 12.14
N ILE A 221 60.90 59.40 11.94
CA ILE A 221 62.25 58.82 12.00
C ILE A 221 63.15 59.47 10.95
N VAL A 222 62.71 59.53 9.69
CA VAL A 222 63.48 60.17 8.61
C VAL A 222 63.76 61.64 8.90
N SER A 223 62.77 62.39 9.43
CA SER A 223 62.95 63.80 9.79
C SER A 223 63.87 64.01 11.00
N LYS A 224 64.03 63.01 11.87
CA LYS A 224 64.93 63.09 13.04
C LYS A 224 66.38 62.73 12.68
N PHE A 225 66.57 61.85 11.71
CA PHE A 225 67.88 61.36 11.28
C PHE A 225 68.46 62.10 10.05
N ARG A 226 67.70 63.04 9.46
CA ARG A 226 68.20 64.09 8.56
C ARG A 226 68.41 65.37 9.35
#